data_AF-A0A7C3NGJ8-F1
#
_entry.id   AF-A0A7C3NGJ8-F1
#
_cell.length_a   1.000
_cell.length_b   1.000
_cell.length_c   1.000
_cell.angle_alpha   90.00
_cell.angle_beta   90.00
_cell.angle_gamma   90.00
#
_symmetry.space_group_name_H-M   'P 1'
#
loop_
_entity.id
_entity.type
_entity.pdbx_description
1 polymer ?
#
loop_
_entity_poly.entity_id
_entity_poly.type
_entity_poly.pdbx_seq_one_letter_code
_entity_poly.pdbx_strand_id
1 'polypeptide(L)'
;MQRIISVNSWDRLLPLVLILAGAGIMVIALAADLLNFGSPQGIGPKQVSLALSGFAVLLAGVVLILSISQRYIGEWLLIGAAVIAVAFAADLLVINGLPEFWTKHIVLASIGLSVLLTGVVPASPTDRRNIDAWLNLFTPDRLKLSKFLSIVTQLGLLILVIRQFRLENQAFYSNIMLLTFYGFLMHYFLPFHYRLPFFLLLSLAAIVGILGLVNGVWLIGIGLGLIAVCHLPISYFARVVMLLVSGTVLVALRVGWIQASWLEVIWPVLASMFMFRLIIYVYDLKHGKATPTLTSTLSYFFLLPNIVFPFFPVVDYSTFRRTYYDDDQHSIYQKGLQWMFRGVIHLLLYRFVNYYLAIAPEDVTNTSELVRYIIANFALYLRISGQFHLIIGLLHLFGFNLPETHHLYFLASSFTDLWRRINIYWKDFMLKV
;
A
#
# COMPACT_ATOMS: atom_id res chain seq x y z
N MET A 1 32.10 -14.51 -45.12
CA MET A 1 31.35 -15.64 -44.53
C MET A 1 31.72 -15.75 -43.05
N GLN A 2 31.30 -14.77 -42.24
CA GLN A 2 31.66 -14.65 -40.82
C GLN A 2 30.38 -14.67 -39.97
N ARG A 3 30.31 -15.69 -39.10
CA ARG A 3 29.51 -15.84 -37.87
C ARG A 3 28.05 -15.35 -37.89
N ILE A 4 27.16 -16.25 -38.32
CA ILE A 4 25.74 -16.31 -37.93
C ILE A 4 25.60 -17.39 -36.81
N ILE A 5 26.38 -17.26 -35.73
CA ILE A 5 26.28 -18.14 -34.57
C ILE A 5 26.53 -17.28 -33.33
N SER A 6 25.45 -16.82 -32.66
CA SER A 6 25.47 -16.56 -31.20
C SER A 6 24.16 -16.01 -30.64
N VAL A 7 23.23 -15.49 -31.44
CA VAL A 7 22.01 -14.86 -30.89
C VAL A 7 20.93 -15.89 -30.48
N ASN A 8 20.95 -17.12 -31.01
CA ASN A 8 19.80 -18.03 -30.91
C ASN A 8 19.87 -19.11 -29.81
N SER A 9 21.05 -19.38 -29.21
CA SER A 9 21.18 -20.44 -28.18
C SER A 9 20.85 -19.93 -26.78
N TRP A 10 21.23 -18.69 -26.47
CA TRP A 10 21.00 -18.08 -25.15
C TRP A 10 19.52 -17.86 -24.85
N ASP A 11 18.74 -17.49 -25.86
CA ASP A 11 17.28 -17.31 -25.74
C ASP A 11 16.54 -18.60 -25.36
N ARG A 12 17.10 -19.77 -25.71
CA ARG A 12 16.53 -21.09 -25.34
C ARG A 12 17.14 -21.69 -24.08
N LEU A 13 18.43 -21.42 -23.82
CA LEU A 13 19.13 -21.98 -22.67
C LEU A 13 18.81 -21.26 -21.36
N LEU A 14 18.71 -19.93 -21.38
CA LEU A 14 18.46 -19.14 -20.17
C LEU A 14 17.17 -19.56 -19.45
N PRO A 15 16.01 -19.69 -20.12
CA PRO A 15 14.78 -20.10 -19.44
C PRO A 15 14.86 -21.50 -18.83
N LEU A 16 15.49 -22.46 -19.53
CA LEU A 16 15.69 -23.83 -19.02
C LEU A 16 16.60 -23.85 -17.79
N VAL A 17 17.68 -23.06 -17.81
CA VAL A 17 18.58 -22.90 -16.66
C VAL A 17 17.83 -22.32 -15.46
N LEU A 18 17.00 -21.29 -15.67
CA LEU A 18 16.19 -20.69 -14.60
C LEU A 18 15.17 -21.69 -14.01
N ILE A 19 14.49 -22.47 -14.85
CA ILE A 19 13.56 -23.52 -14.39
C ILE A 19 14.31 -24.55 -13.53
N LEU A 20 15.42 -25.11 -14.03
CA LEU A 20 16.17 -26.14 -13.32
C LEU A 20 16.79 -25.61 -12.03
N ALA A 21 17.37 -24.41 -12.06
CA ALA A 21 17.94 -23.78 -10.88
C ALA A 21 16.88 -23.47 -9.83
N GLY A 22 15.75 -22.86 -10.24
CA GLY A 22 14.64 -22.55 -9.35
C GLY A 22 14.00 -23.79 -8.73
N ALA A 23 13.77 -24.84 -9.53
CA ALA A 23 13.27 -26.14 -9.06
C ALA A 23 14.25 -26.79 -8.07
N GLY A 24 15.55 -26.78 -8.39
CA GLY A 24 16.60 -27.31 -7.51
C GLY A 24 16.62 -26.60 -6.16
N ILE A 25 16.55 -25.26 -6.14
CA ILE A 25 16.49 -24.47 -4.90
C ILE A 25 15.23 -24.83 -4.09
N MET A 26 14.06 -24.96 -4.73
CA MET A 26 12.83 -25.36 -4.03
C MET A 26 12.92 -26.77 -3.44
N VAL A 27 13.45 -27.73 -4.18
CA VAL A 27 13.63 -29.10 -3.68
C VAL A 27 14.57 -29.12 -2.49
N ILE A 28 15.69 -28.40 -2.55
CA ILE A 28 16.63 -28.27 -1.42
C ILE A 28 15.92 -27.62 -0.21
N ALA A 29 15.11 -26.58 -0.43
CA ALA A 29 14.38 -25.90 0.63
C ALA A 29 13.35 -26.80 1.32
N LEU A 30 12.63 -27.63 0.55
CA LEU A 30 11.61 -28.55 1.06
C LEU A 30 12.22 -29.82 1.66
N ALA A 31 13.36 -30.27 1.14
CA ALA A 31 14.12 -31.42 1.66
C ALA A 31 15.12 -31.02 2.76
N ALA A 32 15.12 -29.76 3.21
CA ALA A 32 16.04 -29.24 4.21
C ALA A 32 16.09 -30.10 5.48
N ASP A 33 14.93 -30.56 5.98
CA ASP A 33 14.83 -31.44 7.13
C ASP A 33 15.39 -32.85 6.87
N LEU A 34 15.24 -33.37 5.65
CA LEU A 34 15.82 -34.67 5.24
C LEU A 34 17.34 -34.59 5.03
N LEU A 35 17.83 -33.41 4.66
CA LEU A 35 19.24 -33.13 4.38
C LEU A 35 20.01 -32.63 5.61
N ASN A 36 19.38 -32.57 6.79
CA ASN A 36 19.92 -31.97 8.02
C ASN A 36 20.44 -30.53 7.80
N PHE A 37 19.80 -29.77 6.92
CA PHE A 37 20.21 -28.44 6.51
C PHE A 37 19.25 -27.40 7.10
N GLY A 38 19.59 -26.76 8.23
CA GLY A 38 18.80 -25.65 8.79
C GLY A 38 18.45 -25.75 10.27
N SER A 39 17.51 -24.91 10.71
CA SER A 39 17.02 -24.71 12.09
C SER A 39 16.36 -25.97 12.68
N PRO A 40 15.81 -25.96 13.93
CA PRO A 40 15.12 -27.13 14.50
C PRO A 40 14.05 -27.68 13.54
N GLN A 41 13.81 -28.99 13.61
CA GLN A 41 12.91 -29.74 12.71
C GLN A 41 11.66 -28.94 12.30
N GLY A 42 11.48 -28.74 10.99
CA GLY A 42 10.32 -28.09 10.40
C GLY A 42 10.63 -26.95 9.44
N ILE A 43 9.58 -26.43 8.80
CA ILE A 43 9.68 -25.31 7.85
C ILE A 43 9.90 -24.01 8.63
N GLY A 44 11.15 -23.56 8.71
CA GLY A 44 11.54 -22.27 9.27
C GLY A 44 11.63 -21.15 8.22
N PRO A 45 11.93 -19.91 8.64
CA PRO A 45 11.98 -18.74 7.75
C PRO A 45 13.09 -18.84 6.69
N LYS A 46 14.18 -19.58 6.95
CA LYS A 46 15.25 -19.82 5.96
C LYS A 46 14.76 -20.73 4.83
N GLN A 47 14.05 -21.80 5.16
CA GLN A 47 13.43 -22.71 4.20
C GLN A 47 12.36 -21.99 3.37
N VAL A 48 11.50 -21.19 4.00
CA VAL A 48 10.50 -20.36 3.30
C VAL A 48 11.18 -19.38 2.35
N SER A 49 12.23 -18.69 2.80
CA SER A 49 12.99 -17.75 1.98
C SER A 49 13.59 -18.41 0.73
N LEU A 50 14.23 -19.58 0.90
CA LEU A 50 14.77 -20.34 -0.22
C LEU A 50 13.65 -20.83 -1.15
N ALA A 51 12.55 -21.33 -0.62
CA ALA A 51 11.41 -21.79 -1.41
C ALA A 51 10.78 -20.65 -2.24
N LEU A 52 10.57 -19.47 -1.64
CA LEU A 52 10.05 -18.29 -2.35
C LEU A 52 11.02 -17.81 -3.43
N SER A 53 12.33 -17.79 -3.13
CA SER A 53 13.36 -17.40 -4.09
C SER A 53 13.45 -18.39 -5.26
N GLY A 54 13.47 -19.69 -4.97
CA GLY A 54 13.48 -20.75 -5.98
C GLY A 54 12.22 -20.71 -6.84
N PHE A 55 11.05 -20.49 -6.23
CA PHE A 55 9.77 -20.36 -6.93
C PHE A 55 9.76 -19.15 -7.87
N ALA A 56 10.29 -18.00 -7.45
CA ALA A 56 10.38 -16.81 -8.29
C ALA A 56 11.27 -17.04 -9.52
N VAL A 57 12.44 -17.64 -9.31
CA VAL A 57 13.39 -17.96 -10.38
C VAL A 57 12.79 -18.98 -11.35
N LEU A 58 12.11 -20.00 -10.83
CA LEU A 58 11.39 -20.99 -11.63
C LEU A 58 10.29 -20.31 -12.46
N LEU A 59 9.46 -19.47 -11.85
CA LEU A 59 8.39 -18.74 -12.54
C LEU A 59 8.95 -17.85 -13.64
N ALA A 60 10.06 -17.15 -13.41
CA ALA A 60 10.70 -16.36 -14.45
C ALA A 60 11.10 -17.23 -15.65
N GLY A 61 11.73 -18.38 -15.42
CA GLY A 61 12.06 -19.33 -16.47
C GLY A 61 10.83 -19.85 -17.23
N VAL A 62 9.75 -20.18 -16.52
CA VAL A 62 8.47 -20.60 -17.13
C VAL A 62 7.87 -19.49 -17.99
N VAL A 63 7.78 -18.27 -17.46
CA VAL A 63 7.22 -17.09 -18.16
C VAL A 63 7.96 -16.82 -19.48
N LEU A 64 9.28 -17.01 -19.50
CA LEU A 64 10.10 -16.80 -20.69
C LEU A 64 9.90 -17.86 -21.80
N ILE A 65 9.41 -19.06 -21.46
CA ILE A 65 9.09 -20.13 -22.44
C ILE A 65 7.64 -20.07 -22.91
N LEU A 66 6.73 -19.55 -22.08
CA LEU A 66 5.30 -19.54 -22.37
C LEU A 66 4.97 -18.72 -23.63
N SER A 67 3.97 -19.21 -24.36
CA SER A 67 3.36 -18.46 -25.46
C SER A 67 2.76 -17.15 -24.94
N ILE A 68 2.64 -16.15 -25.82
CA ILE A 68 2.21 -14.77 -25.50
C ILE A 68 0.89 -14.75 -24.72
N SER A 69 -0.08 -15.60 -25.10
CA SER A 69 -1.38 -15.68 -24.43
C SER A 69 -1.31 -16.29 -23.03
N GLN A 70 -0.38 -17.22 -22.79
CA GLN A 70 -0.19 -17.90 -21.50
C GLN A 70 0.74 -17.14 -20.56
N ARG A 71 1.63 -16.31 -21.11
CA ARG A 71 2.59 -15.50 -20.37
C ARG A 71 1.95 -14.61 -19.31
N TYR A 72 0.77 -14.07 -19.63
CA TYR A 72 -0.02 -13.26 -18.70
C TYR A 72 -0.25 -13.98 -17.37
N ILE A 73 -0.60 -15.27 -17.39
CA ILE A 73 -0.84 -16.06 -16.17
C ILE A 73 0.44 -16.14 -15.32
N GLY A 74 1.59 -16.39 -15.94
CA GLY A 74 2.86 -16.46 -15.24
C GLY A 74 3.31 -15.10 -14.66
N GLU A 75 3.05 -14.00 -15.37
CA GLU A 75 3.33 -12.65 -14.86
C GLU A 75 2.47 -12.32 -13.63
N TRP A 76 1.18 -12.70 -13.61
CA TRP A 76 0.34 -12.56 -12.42
C TRP A 76 0.76 -13.42 -11.24
N LEU A 77 1.20 -14.66 -11.50
CA LEU A 77 1.77 -15.52 -10.46
C LEU A 77 3.04 -14.88 -9.87
N LEU A 78 3.86 -14.24 -10.69
CA LEU A 78 5.06 -13.55 -10.25
C LEU A 78 4.73 -12.30 -9.40
N ILE A 79 3.69 -11.56 -9.76
CA ILE A 79 3.17 -10.45 -8.93
C ILE A 79 2.65 -10.97 -7.59
N GLY A 80 1.91 -12.08 -7.59
CA GLY A 80 1.48 -12.76 -6.37
C GLY A 80 2.65 -13.15 -5.48
N ALA A 81 3.69 -13.76 -6.07
CA ALA A 81 4.93 -14.09 -5.36
C ALA A 81 5.63 -12.84 -4.80
N ALA A 82 5.66 -11.74 -5.54
CA ALA A 82 6.22 -10.48 -5.08
C ALA A 82 5.48 -9.91 -3.88
N VAL A 83 4.15 -9.97 -3.87
CA VAL A 83 3.34 -9.53 -2.72
C VAL A 83 3.61 -10.39 -1.49
N ILE A 84 3.67 -11.72 -1.66
CA ILE A 84 3.98 -12.66 -0.56
C ILE A 84 5.37 -12.37 0.03
N ALA A 85 6.36 -12.14 -0.82
CA ALA A 85 7.71 -11.83 -0.37
C ALA A 85 7.82 -10.48 0.33
N VAL A 86 7.10 -9.46 -0.15
CA VAL A 86 7.04 -8.17 0.52
C VAL A 86 6.35 -8.31 1.88
N ALA A 87 5.26 -9.08 1.98
CA ALA A 87 4.60 -9.38 3.25
C ALA A 87 5.51 -10.17 4.21
N PHE A 88 6.26 -11.14 3.69
CA PHE A 88 7.26 -11.91 4.44
C PHE A 88 8.39 -11.01 4.96
N ALA A 89 8.95 -10.13 4.12
CA ALA A 89 10.00 -9.19 4.51
C ALA A 89 9.51 -8.14 5.54
N ALA A 90 8.23 -7.78 5.47
CA ALA A 90 7.59 -6.83 6.38
C ALA A 90 7.07 -7.44 7.70
N ASP A 91 7.46 -8.69 8.01
CA ASP A 91 7.09 -9.39 9.25
C ASP A 91 5.57 -9.58 9.43
N LEU A 92 4.80 -9.62 8.33
CA LEU A 92 3.36 -9.91 8.36
C LEU A 92 3.07 -11.41 8.28
N LEU A 93 4.02 -12.21 7.78
CA LEU A 93 3.94 -13.66 7.74
C LEU A 93 4.93 -14.24 8.76
N VAL A 94 4.40 -14.79 9.85
CA VAL A 94 5.19 -15.45 10.91
C VAL A 94 5.13 -16.95 10.68
N ILE A 95 6.25 -17.55 10.28
CA ILE A 95 6.35 -19.00 10.01
C ILE A 95 7.51 -19.54 10.85
N ASN A 96 7.18 -20.14 12.00
CA ASN A 96 8.14 -20.70 12.96
C ASN A 96 9.28 -19.73 13.33
N GLY A 97 8.96 -18.43 13.41
CA GLY A 97 9.90 -17.35 13.68
C GLY A 97 9.76 -16.19 12.71
N LEU A 98 10.52 -15.13 12.97
CA LEU A 98 10.65 -13.98 12.07
C LEU A 98 11.86 -14.16 11.15
N PRO A 99 11.78 -13.69 9.89
CA PRO A 99 12.92 -13.75 8.99
C PRO A 99 14.07 -12.87 9.46
N GLU A 100 15.29 -13.42 9.46
CA GLU A 100 16.52 -12.68 9.68
C GLU A 100 16.74 -11.66 8.56
N PHE A 101 17.48 -10.58 8.84
CA PHE A 101 17.75 -9.50 7.88
C PHE A 101 18.17 -10.03 6.50
N TRP A 102 19.18 -10.89 6.43
CA TRP A 102 19.69 -11.42 5.15
C TRP A 102 18.66 -12.26 4.39
N THR A 103 17.82 -13.03 5.09
CA THR A 103 16.78 -13.84 4.46
C THR A 103 15.76 -12.97 3.72
N LYS A 104 15.33 -11.85 4.33
CA LYS A 104 14.41 -10.89 3.70
C LYS A 104 14.95 -10.35 2.38
N HIS A 105 16.23 -9.97 2.38
CA HIS A 105 16.85 -9.28 1.25
C HIS A 105 17.15 -10.24 0.09
N ILE A 106 17.48 -11.50 0.39
CA ILE A 106 17.66 -12.55 -0.63
C ILE A 106 16.36 -12.79 -1.39
N VAL A 107 15.24 -12.95 -0.69
CA VAL A 107 13.92 -13.17 -1.32
C VAL A 107 13.54 -11.99 -2.21
N LEU A 108 13.66 -10.77 -1.68
CA LEU A 108 13.31 -9.56 -2.43
C LEU A 108 14.22 -9.37 -3.65
N ALA A 109 15.52 -9.63 -3.53
CA ALA A 109 16.45 -9.55 -4.66
C ALA A 109 16.14 -10.60 -5.73
N SER A 110 15.83 -11.84 -5.31
CA SER A 110 15.48 -12.93 -6.22
C SER A 110 14.20 -12.63 -7.01
N ILE A 111 13.16 -12.13 -6.34
CA ILE A 111 11.90 -11.75 -7.00
C ILE A 111 12.07 -10.50 -7.83
N GLY A 112 12.78 -9.48 -7.34
CA GLY A 112 13.10 -8.28 -8.10
C GLY A 112 13.80 -8.62 -9.40
N LEU A 113 14.81 -9.48 -9.35
CA LEU A 113 15.51 -9.98 -10.53
C LEU A 113 14.57 -10.77 -11.45
N SER A 114 13.72 -11.63 -10.90
CA SER A 114 12.76 -12.42 -11.67
C SER A 114 11.76 -11.54 -12.42
N VAL A 115 11.19 -10.53 -11.75
CA VAL A 115 10.29 -9.52 -12.36
C VAL A 115 11.01 -8.77 -13.47
N LEU A 116 12.24 -8.31 -13.22
CA LEU A 116 13.04 -7.60 -14.20
C LEU A 116 13.34 -8.47 -15.43
N LEU A 117 13.75 -9.73 -15.24
CA LEU A 117 14.01 -10.66 -16.34
C LEU A 117 12.75 -10.90 -17.20
N THR A 118 11.59 -11.04 -16.57
CA THR A 118 10.32 -11.17 -17.29
C THR A 118 9.86 -9.87 -17.96
N GLY A 119 10.33 -8.70 -17.54
CA GLY A 119 10.02 -7.44 -18.22
C GLY A 119 10.83 -7.21 -19.52
N VAL A 120 11.99 -7.86 -19.65
CA VAL A 120 12.98 -7.57 -20.72
C VAL A 120 12.70 -8.34 -22.03
N VAL A 121 12.04 -9.49 -21.99
CA VAL A 121 11.83 -10.33 -23.19
C VAL A 121 10.45 -10.01 -23.80
N PRO A 122 10.32 -9.53 -25.05
CA PRO A 122 9.03 -9.05 -25.56
C PRO A 122 8.06 -10.16 -25.97
N ALA A 123 6.76 -9.89 -25.83
CA ALA A 123 5.67 -10.77 -26.27
C ALA A 123 4.93 -10.26 -27.52
N SER A 124 5.04 -8.98 -27.93
CA SER A 124 4.41 -8.51 -29.17
C SER A 124 5.20 -7.40 -29.90
N PRO A 125 4.99 -7.18 -31.22
CA PRO A 125 5.54 -6.03 -31.95
C PRO A 125 5.03 -4.68 -31.44
N THR A 126 3.86 -4.65 -30.80
CA THR A 126 3.29 -3.48 -30.11
C THR A 126 4.01 -3.18 -28.78
N ASP A 127 4.49 -4.20 -28.05
CA ASP A 127 5.35 -4.03 -26.88
C ASP A 127 6.73 -3.47 -27.24
N ARG A 128 7.17 -3.65 -28.48
CA ARG A 128 8.43 -3.11 -29.01
C ARG A 128 8.50 -1.58 -28.98
N ARG A 129 7.36 -0.86 -28.96
CA ARG A 129 7.34 0.60 -28.73
C ARG A 129 7.51 0.98 -27.25
N ASN A 130 7.07 0.13 -26.33
CA ASN A 130 7.29 0.30 -24.89
C ASN A 130 8.70 -0.13 -24.45
N ILE A 131 9.42 -0.89 -25.30
CA ILE A 131 10.83 -1.23 -25.12
C ILE A 131 11.70 0.03 -25.06
N ASP A 132 11.45 1.06 -25.86
CA ASP A 132 12.27 2.28 -25.77
C ASP A 132 12.12 2.93 -24.38
N ALA A 133 10.95 2.84 -23.74
CA ALA A 133 10.76 3.32 -22.36
C ALA A 133 11.41 2.41 -21.30
N TRP A 134 11.44 1.10 -21.54
CA TRP A 134 11.98 0.08 -20.63
C TRP A 134 13.50 -0.15 -20.75
N LEU A 135 14.04 -0.21 -21.96
CA LEU A 135 15.49 -0.13 -22.18
C LEU A 135 16.03 1.21 -21.71
N ASN A 136 15.24 2.29 -21.73
CA ASN A 136 15.59 3.57 -21.07
C ASN A 136 15.54 3.55 -19.52
N LEU A 137 15.05 2.46 -18.90
CA LEU A 137 15.26 2.17 -17.47
C LEU A 137 16.59 1.42 -17.25
N PHE A 138 17.06 0.66 -18.24
CA PHE A 138 18.30 -0.15 -18.20
C PHE A 138 19.53 0.53 -18.84
N THR A 139 19.36 1.56 -19.66
CA THR A 139 20.38 2.59 -19.85
C THR A 139 20.28 3.44 -18.59
N PRO A 140 21.22 3.29 -17.63
CA PRO A 140 21.13 4.04 -16.41
C PRO A 140 21.42 5.49 -16.81
N ASP A 141 20.36 6.25 -17.04
CA ASP A 141 20.41 7.66 -16.75
C ASP A 141 20.77 7.72 -15.27
N ARG A 142 22.07 7.88 -14.98
CA ARG A 142 22.65 7.83 -13.62
C ARG A 142 21.86 8.72 -12.67
N LEU A 143 21.23 9.77 -13.22
CA LEU A 143 20.32 10.66 -12.54
C LEU A 143 19.06 9.97 -12.00
N LYS A 144 18.37 9.13 -12.79
CA LYS A 144 17.14 8.43 -12.33
C LYS A 144 17.44 7.44 -11.21
N LEU A 145 18.54 6.70 -11.34
CA LEU A 145 18.96 5.76 -10.30
C LEU A 145 19.40 6.51 -9.03
N SER A 146 20.15 7.60 -9.17
CA SER A 146 20.55 8.46 -8.04
C SER A 146 19.33 9.05 -7.31
N LYS A 147 18.34 9.57 -8.05
CA LYS A 147 17.07 10.05 -7.48
C LYS A 147 16.35 8.94 -6.72
N PHE A 148 16.22 7.75 -7.31
CA PHE A 148 15.60 6.60 -6.65
C PHE A 148 16.33 6.20 -5.37
N LEU A 149 17.66 6.06 -5.41
CA LEU A 149 18.46 5.72 -4.22
C LEU A 149 18.36 6.79 -3.13
N SER A 150 18.29 8.07 -3.49
CA SER A 150 18.07 9.16 -2.54
C SER A 150 16.71 9.04 -1.86
N ILE A 151 15.64 8.78 -2.62
CA ILE A 151 14.28 8.59 -2.10
C ILE A 151 14.22 7.38 -1.16
N VAL A 152 14.81 6.25 -1.55
CA VAL A 152 14.89 5.04 -0.71
C VAL A 152 15.65 5.31 0.59
N THR A 153 16.76 6.05 0.52
CA THR A 153 17.55 6.42 1.71
C THR A 153 16.76 7.33 2.64
N GLN A 154 16.12 8.37 2.10
CA GLN A 154 15.26 9.28 2.87
C GLN A 154 14.09 8.52 3.52
N LEU A 155 13.42 7.63 2.78
CA LEU A 155 12.35 6.81 3.31
C LEU A 155 12.83 5.89 4.43
N GLY A 156 13.98 5.23 4.25
CA GLY A 156 14.61 4.38 5.26
C GLY A 156 14.91 5.14 6.56
N LEU A 157 15.53 6.32 6.45
CA LEU A 157 15.78 7.19 7.60
C LEU A 157 14.48 7.62 8.30
N LEU A 158 13.46 7.99 7.52
CA LEU A 158 12.16 8.38 8.08
C LEU A 158 11.49 7.23 8.82
N ILE A 159 11.58 6.01 8.30
CA ILE A 159 11.08 4.80 8.95
C ILE A 159 11.84 4.52 10.25
N LEU A 160 13.16 4.71 10.27
CA LEU A 160 13.95 4.58 11.49
C LEU A 160 13.46 5.55 12.57
N VAL A 161 13.19 6.81 12.21
CA VAL A 161 12.61 7.80 13.14
C VAL A 161 11.23 7.35 13.63
N ILE A 162 10.33 6.95 12.72
CA ILE A 162 8.99 6.46 13.07
C ILE A 162 9.06 5.29 14.06
N ARG A 163 9.98 4.34 13.84
CA ARG A 163 10.17 3.17 14.70
C ARG A 163 10.84 3.52 16.03
N GLN A 164 11.88 4.34 16.02
CA GLN A 164 12.61 4.75 17.22
C GLN A 164 11.69 5.48 18.19
N PHE A 165 10.88 6.41 17.68
CA PHE A 165 9.90 7.12 18.48
C PHE A 165 8.59 6.33 18.65
N ARG A 166 8.42 5.15 18.03
CA ARG A 166 7.17 4.36 18.06
C ARG A 166 5.95 5.23 17.74
N LEU A 167 6.00 5.99 16.64
CA LEU A 167 4.93 6.91 16.27
C LEU A 167 3.66 6.12 15.92
N GLU A 168 2.51 6.61 16.40
CA GLU A 168 1.20 5.96 16.25
C GLU A 168 1.14 4.55 16.87
N ASN A 169 0.47 3.60 16.22
CA ASN A 169 0.25 2.25 16.73
C ASN A 169 1.33 1.25 16.24
N GLN A 170 1.43 0.12 16.93
CA GLN A 170 2.43 -0.92 16.63
C GLN A 170 2.33 -1.47 15.21
N ALA A 171 1.12 -1.72 14.72
CA ALA A 171 0.91 -2.21 13.36
C ALA A 171 1.43 -1.20 12.32
N PHE A 172 1.31 0.10 12.58
CA PHE A 172 1.85 1.14 11.72
C PHE A 172 3.39 1.13 11.69
N TYR A 173 4.05 1.36 12.83
CA TYR A 173 5.51 1.53 12.83
C TYR A 173 6.28 0.23 12.59
N SER A 174 5.76 -0.93 13.00
CA SER A 174 6.45 -2.22 12.82
C SER A 174 6.14 -2.87 11.49
N ASN A 175 4.88 -2.85 11.03
CA ASN A 175 4.46 -3.65 9.87
C ASN A 175 4.19 -2.79 8.63
N ILE A 176 3.27 -1.82 8.69
CA ILE A 176 2.89 -1.02 7.52
C ILE A 176 4.06 -0.20 6.96
N MET A 177 4.92 0.35 7.82
CA MET A 177 6.09 1.09 7.34
C MET A 177 7.10 0.20 6.62
N LEU A 178 7.35 -1.02 7.11
CA LEU A 178 8.22 -1.98 6.43
C LEU A 178 7.57 -2.50 5.13
N LEU A 179 6.27 -2.80 5.16
CA LEU A 179 5.50 -3.21 3.99
C LEU A 179 5.50 -2.12 2.91
N THR A 180 5.38 -0.85 3.32
CA THR A 180 5.49 0.31 2.43
C THR A 180 6.89 0.41 1.84
N PHE A 181 7.94 0.23 2.64
CA PHE A 181 9.32 0.29 2.17
C PHE A 181 9.62 -0.79 1.13
N TYR A 182 9.42 -2.06 1.47
CA TYR A 182 9.69 -3.18 0.58
C TYR A 182 8.73 -3.20 -0.61
N GLY A 183 7.46 -2.84 -0.38
CA GLY A 183 6.46 -2.68 -1.42
C GLY A 183 6.84 -1.58 -2.41
N PHE A 184 7.35 -0.44 -1.94
CA PHE A 184 7.82 0.65 -2.79
C PHE A 184 9.03 0.23 -3.64
N LEU A 185 10.00 -0.47 -3.06
CA LEU A 185 11.16 -1.01 -3.79
C LEU A 185 10.71 -1.88 -4.95
N MET A 186 9.78 -2.80 -4.72
CA MET A 186 9.24 -3.68 -5.78
C MET A 186 8.38 -2.90 -6.78
N HIS A 187 7.50 -2.03 -6.28
CA HIS A 187 6.58 -1.23 -7.10
C HIS A 187 7.29 -0.32 -8.09
N TYR A 188 8.43 0.25 -7.73
CA TYR A 188 9.22 1.10 -8.61
C TYR A 188 9.64 0.38 -9.91
N PHE A 189 10.06 -0.88 -9.80
CA PHE A 189 10.52 -1.70 -10.93
C PHE A 189 9.40 -2.46 -11.64
N LEU A 190 8.16 -2.37 -11.18
CA LEU A 190 7.04 -3.04 -11.83
C LEU A 190 6.58 -2.29 -13.09
N PRO A 191 6.16 -3.04 -14.14
CA PRO A 191 5.44 -2.46 -15.28
C PRO A 191 4.21 -1.68 -14.88
N PHE A 192 3.95 -0.60 -15.61
CA PHE A 192 2.89 0.35 -15.29
C PHE A 192 1.52 -0.32 -15.11
N HIS A 193 1.16 -1.29 -15.96
CA HIS A 193 -0.10 -2.01 -15.88
C HIS A 193 -0.23 -2.90 -14.63
N TYR A 194 0.89 -3.28 -14.01
CA TYR A 194 0.93 -4.10 -12.79
C TYR A 194 1.08 -3.30 -11.50
N ARG A 195 1.42 -2.02 -11.58
CA ARG A 195 1.59 -1.15 -10.40
C ARG A 195 0.33 -1.05 -9.55
N LEU A 196 -0.82 -0.73 -10.16
CA LEU A 196 -2.09 -0.60 -9.43
C LEU A 196 -2.61 -1.96 -8.88
N PRO A 197 -2.61 -3.06 -9.66
CA PRO A 197 -2.91 -4.38 -9.11
C PRO A 197 -1.98 -4.81 -7.97
N PHE A 198 -0.68 -4.55 -8.09
CA PHE A 198 0.27 -4.85 -7.03
C PHE A 198 -0.06 -4.06 -5.75
N PHE A 199 -0.37 -2.76 -5.87
CA PHE A 199 -0.83 -1.96 -4.74
C PHE A 199 -2.10 -2.52 -4.09
N LEU A 200 -3.08 -2.97 -4.89
CA LEU A 200 -4.29 -3.63 -4.38
C LEU A 200 -3.94 -4.91 -3.60
N LEU A 201 -3.18 -5.82 -4.21
CA LEU A 201 -2.81 -7.09 -3.59
C LEU A 201 -1.98 -6.86 -2.32
N LEU A 202 -1.09 -5.87 -2.32
CA LEU A 202 -0.33 -5.44 -1.14
C LEU A 202 -1.26 -4.95 -0.02
N SER A 203 -2.29 -4.19 -0.37
CA SER A 203 -3.30 -3.69 0.59
C SER A 203 -4.15 -4.83 1.16
N LEU A 204 -4.56 -5.79 0.33
CA LEU A 204 -5.29 -6.99 0.78
C LEU A 204 -4.42 -7.88 1.68
N ALA A 205 -3.14 -8.04 1.33
CA ALA A 205 -2.16 -8.75 2.16
C ALA A 205 -1.96 -8.06 3.52
N ALA A 206 -1.93 -6.72 3.55
CA ALA A 206 -1.86 -5.95 4.79
C ALA A 206 -3.10 -6.19 5.69
N ILE A 207 -4.30 -6.20 5.09
CA ILE A 207 -5.55 -6.47 5.81
C ILE A 207 -5.49 -7.85 6.48
N VAL A 208 -5.14 -8.88 5.72
CA VAL A 208 -5.05 -10.26 6.22
C VAL A 208 -3.93 -10.42 7.25
N GLY A 209 -2.76 -9.81 7.01
CA GLY A 209 -1.61 -9.92 7.90
C GLY A 209 -1.78 -9.17 9.23
N ILE A 210 -2.55 -8.08 9.26
CA ILE A 210 -2.76 -7.27 10.48
C ILE A 210 -3.97 -7.75 11.28
N LEU A 211 -5.10 -8.03 10.62
CA LEU A 211 -6.33 -8.44 11.31
C LEU A 211 -6.39 -9.95 11.56
N GLY A 212 -5.50 -10.72 10.93
CA GLY A 212 -5.58 -12.17 10.84
C GLY A 212 -6.51 -12.63 9.72
N LEU A 213 -6.39 -13.91 9.35
CA LEU A 213 -7.09 -14.49 8.21
C LEU A 213 -8.62 -14.36 8.32
N VAL A 214 -9.19 -14.72 9.48
CA VAL A 214 -10.64 -14.73 9.69
C VAL A 214 -11.23 -13.32 9.56
N ASN A 215 -10.70 -12.35 10.32
CA ASN A 215 -11.19 -10.97 10.30
C ASN A 215 -10.92 -10.27 8.97
N GLY A 216 -9.76 -10.54 8.36
CA GLY A 216 -9.41 -10.00 7.06
C GLY A 216 -10.37 -10.47 5.96
N VAL A 217 -10.70 -11.77 5.93
CA VAL A 217 -11.68 -12.32 4.98
C VAL A 217 -13.07 -11.71 5.20
N TRP A 218 -13.51 -11.55 6.44
CA TRP A 218 -14.79 -10.88 6.73
C TRP A 218 -14.82 -9.42 6.27
N LEU A 219 -13.78 -8.65 6.58
CA LEU A 219 -13.68 -7.25 6.16
C LEU A 219 -13.70 -7.13 4.63
N ILE A 220 -12.91 -7.96 3.94
CA ILE A 220 -12.87 -7.97 2.47
C ILE A 220 -14.23 -8.40 1.91
N GLY A 221 -14.83 -9.47 2.44
CA GLY A 221 -16.13 -9.99 2.00
C GLY A 221 -17.25 -8.97 2.13
N ILE A 222 -17.37 -8.31 3.29
CA ILE A 222 -18.35 -7.24 3.50
C ILE A 222 -18.09 -6.07 2.56
N GLY A 223 -16.83 -5.65 2.41
CA GLY A 223 -16.45 -4.58 1.50
C GLY A 223 -16.80 -4.88 0.04
N LEU A 224 -16.51 -6.10 -0.43
CA LEU A 224 -16.89 -6.56 -1.76
C LEU A 224 -18.42 -6.59 -1.95
N GLY A 225 -19.17 -6.99 -0.92
CA GLY A 225 -20.63 -6.93 -0.94
C GLY A 225 -21.16 -5.51 -1.14
N LEU A 226 -20.63 -4.53 -0.39
CA LEU A 226 -21.00 -3.11 -0.52
C LEU A 226 -20.64 -2.55 -1.91
N ILE A 227 -19.47 -2.92 -2.44
CA ILE A 227 -19.06 -2.53 -3.80
C ILE A 227 -19.98 -3.15 -4.85
N ALA A 228 -20.34 -4.43 -4.70
CA ALA A 228 -21.24 -5.12 -5.63
C ALA A 228 -22.60 -4.42 -5.73
N VAL A 229 -23.16 -3.97 -4.60
CA VAL A 229 -24.40 -3.17 -4.56
C VAL A 229 -24.28 -1.90 -5.42
N CYS A 230 -23.12 -1.23 -5.41
CA CYS A 230 -22.89 -0.02 -6.21
C CYS A 230 -22.95 -0.27 -7.72
N HIS A 231 -22.64 -1.50 -8.16
CA HIS A 231 -22.56 -1.89 -9.57
C HIS A 231 -23.77 -2.67 -10.09
N LEU A 232 -24.78 -2.96 -9.26
CA LEU A 232 -25.98 -3.67 -9.70
C LEU A 232 -26.68 -2.93 -10.86
N PRO A 233 -27.17 -3.62 -11.90
CA PRO A 233 -27.85 -3.01 -13.05
C PRO A 233 -29.30 -2.57 -12.72
N ILE A 234 -29.48 -1.93 -11.57
CA ILE A 234 -30.75 -1.37 -11.07
C ILE A 234 -30.68 0.17 -11.03
N SER A 235 -31.82 0.81 -10.81
CA SER A 235 -31.92 2.27 -10.71
C SER A 235 -31.03 2.83 -9.60
N TYR A 236 -30.54 4.07 -9.80
CA TYR A 236 -29.69 4.76 -8.83
C TYR A 236 -30.31 4.82 -7.44
N PHE A 237 -31.60 5.16 -7.35
CA PHE A 237 -32.32 5.23 -6.09
C PHE A 237 -32.38 3.87 -5.38
N ALA A 238 -32.62 2.77 -6.12
CA ALA A 238 -32.60 1.43 -5.54
C ALA A 238 -31.22 1.06 -4.96
N ARG A 239 -30.11 1.43 -5.63
CA ARG A 239 -28.75 1.23 -5.08
C ARG A 239 -28.55 2.00 -3.79
N VAL A 240 -28.97 3.27 -3.73
CA VAL A 240 -28.88 4.10 -2.53
C VAL A 240 -29.69 3.50 -1.38
N VAL A 241 -30.93 3.09 -1.62
CA VAL A 241 -31.77 2.43 -0.60
C VAL A 241 -31.11 1.15 -0.10
N MET A 242 -30.58 0.31 -0.98
CA MET A 242 -29.87 -0.93 -0.59
C MET A 242 -28.61 -0.67 0.24
N LEU A 243 -27.87 0.40 -0.06
CA LEU A 243 -26.70 0.80 0.73
C LEU A 243 -27.10 1.34 2.10
N LEU A 244 -28.19 2.13 2.17
CA LEU A 244 -28.73 2.59 3.45
C LEU A 244 -29.18 1.41 4.31
N VAL A 245 -29.92 0.45 3.75
CA VAL A 245 -30.34 -0.77 4.46
C VAL A 245 -29.12 -1.57 4.92
N SER A 246 -28.13 -1.80 4.04
CA SER A 246 -26.88 -2.48 4.42
C SER A 246 -26.15 -1.75 5.55
N GLY A 247 -26.08 -0.41 5.48
CA GLY A 247 -25.49 0.43 6.52
C GLY A 247 -26.22 0.32 7.86
N THR A 248 -27.55 0.34 7.85
CA THR A 248 -28.37 0.16 9.06
C THR A 248 -28.13 -1.22 9.69
N VAL A 249 -28.04 -2.28 8.89
CA VAL A 249 -27.70 -3.64 9.37
C VAL A 249 -26.31 -3.66 10.03
N LEU A 250 -25.31 -3.03 9.41
CA LEU A 250 -23.96 -2.93 9.98
C LEU A 250 -23.94 -2.14 11.30
N VAL A 251 -24.75 -1.08 11.42
CA VAL A 251 -24.91 -0.34 12.68
C VAL A 251 -25.59 -1.20 13.75
N ALA A 252 -26.64 -1.94 13.40
CA ALA A 252 -27.32 -2.86 14.33
C ALA A 252 -26.38 -3.96 14.84
N LEU A 253 -25.54 -4.53 13.97
CA LEU A 253 -24.47 -5.47 14.35
C LEU A 253 -23.45 -4.81 15.28
N ARG A 254 -23.03 -3.57 14.98
CA ARG A 254 -22.03 -2.85 15.79
C ARG A 254 -22.53 -2.55 17.21
N VAL A 255 -23.80 -2.18 17.36
CA VAL A 255 -24.42 -1.83 18.65
C VAL A 255 -24.83 -3.09 19.44
N GLY A 256 -24.69 -4.28 18.85
CA GLY A 256 -24.96 -5.55 19.53
C GLY A 256 -26.43 -5.96 19.53
N TRP A 257 -27.27 -5.37 18.67
CA TRP A 257 -28.64 -5.85 18.45
C TRP A 257 -28.66 -7.24 17.82
N ILE A 258 -27.62 -7.56 17.06
CA ILE A 258 -27.35 -8.90 16.52
C ILE A 258 -25.97 -9.32 17.06
N GLN A 259 -25.91 -10.43 17.77
CA GLN A 259 -24.67 -10.90 18.39
C GLN A 259 -23.68 -11.43 17.34
N ALA A 260 -22.59 -10.70 17.13
CA ALA A 260 -21.49 -11.08 16.24
C ALA A 260 -20.14 -10.66 16.85
N SER A 261 -19.80 -11.25 17.99
CA SER A 261 -18.62 -10.88 18.81
C SER A 261 -17.27 -11.03 18.09
N TRP A 262 -17.19 -11.89 17.06
CA TRP A 262 -15.98 -12.09 16.27
C TRP A 262 -15.65 -10.93 15.31
N LEU A 263 -16.55 -9.95 15.13
CA LEU A 263 -16.36 -8.82 14.20
C LEU A 263 -16.02 -7.49 14.89
N GLU A 264 -15.88 -7.45 16.22
CA GLU A 264 -15.70 -6.18 16.95
C GLU A 264 -14.49 -5.37 16.49
N VAL A 265 -13.41 -6.04 16.10
CA VAL A 265 -12.16 -5.43 15.65
C VAL A 265 -12.29 -4.80 14.26
N ILE A 266 -13.19 -5.32 13.40
CA ILE A 266 -13.28 -4.87 12.00
C ILE A 266 -14.08 -3.57 11.84
N TRP A 267 -14.97 -3.23 12.77
CA TRP A 267 -15.93 -2.16 12.56
C TRP A 267 -15.32 -0.76 12.36
N PRO A 268 -14.34 -0.31 13.17
CA PRO A 268 -13.73 1.01 12.95
C PRO A 268 -12.99 1.09 11.61
N VAL A 269 -12.36 -0.01 11.20
CA VAL A 269 -11.63 -0.09 9.93
C VAL A 269 -12.61 -0.10 8.75
N LEU A 270 -13.66 -0.92 8.81
CA LEU A 270 -14.69 -0.98 7.77
C LEU A 270 -15.39 0.36 7.59
N ALA A 271 -15.78 1.01 8.70
CA ALA A 271 -16.41 2.33 8.68
C ALA A 271 -15.52 3.37 7.98
N SER A 272 -14.23 3.41 8.32
CA SER A 272 -13.29 4.37 7.73
C SER A 272 -13.00 4.12 6.25
N MET A 273 -12.92 2.86 5.83
CA MET A 273 -12.70 2.49 4.43
C MET A 273 -13.92 2.77 3.54
N PHE A 274 -15.15 2.60 4.05
CA PHE A 274 -16.34 2.56 3.20
C PHE A 274 -17.32 3.71 3.42
N MET A 275 -17.55 4.21 4.64
CA MET A 275 -18.74 5.02 4.98
C MET A 275 -18.93 6.24 4.04
N PHE A 276 -18.07 7.26 4.15
CA PHE A 276 -18.18 8.45 3.30
C PHE A 276 -17.76 8.18 1.85
N ARG A 277 -16.85 7.23 1.64
CA ARG A 277 -16.32 6.89 0.31
C ARG A 277 -17.36 6.21 -0.57
N LEU A 278 -18.28 5.43 0.00
CA LEU A 278 -19.43 4.87 -0.73
C LEU A 278 -20.35 5.98 -1.24
N ILE A 279 -20.60 7.00 -0.43
CA ILE A 279 -21.46 8.13 -0.81
C ILE A 279 -20.84 8.84 -2.02
N ILE A 280 -19.56 9.21 -1.93
CA ILE A 280 -18.82 9.83 -3.04
C ILE A 280 -18.80 8.92 -4.26
N TYR A 281 -18.49 7.64 -4.07
CA TYR A 281 -18.33 6.69 -5.16
C TYR A 281 -19.63 6.52 -5.95
N VAL A 282 -20.76 6.32 -5.26
CA VAL A 282 -22.08 6.19 -5.90
C VAL A 282 -22.50 7.50 -6.58
N TYR A 283 -22.18 8.65 -5.98
CA TYR A 283 -22.36 9.95 -6.63
C TYR A 283 -21.56 10.05 -7.93
N ASP A 284 -20.28 9.64 -7.91
CA ASP A 284 -19.39 9.64 -9.07
C ASP A 284 -19.79 8.61 -10.13
N LEU A 285 -20.38 7.49 -9.75
CA LEU A 285 -20.94 6.53 -10.72
C LEU A 285 -22.12 7.11 -11.52
N LYS A 286 -22.90 8.02 -10.91
CA LYS A 286 -24.05 8.66 -11.56
C LYS A 286 -23.65 9.88 -12.37
N HIS A 287 -22.78 10.74 -11.83
CA HIS A 287 -22.48 12.05 -12.42
C HIS A 287 -21.10 12.09 -13.11
N GLY A 288 -20.24 11.11 -12.86
CA GLY A 288 -18.91 11.03 -13.44
C GLY A 288 -18.93 10.56 -14.89
N LYS A 289 -17.92 11.01 -15.65
CA LYS A 289 -17.77 10.66 -17.08
C LYS A 289 -16.95 9.39 -17.32
N ALA A 290 -16.18 8.94 -16.33
CA ALA A 290 -15.20 7.88 -16.51
C ALA A 290 -15.73 6.53 -16.02
N THR A 291 -15.67 5.51 -16.87
CA THR A 291 -16.04 4.14 -16.50
C THR A 291 -15.02 3.59 -15.49
N PRO A 292 -15.46 3.13 -14.31
CA PRO A 292 -14.58 2.53 -13.31
C PRO A 292 -14.10 1.15 -13.77
N THR A 293 -12.83 0.84 -13.55
CA THR A 293 -12.33 -0.54 -13.67
C THR A 293 -12.43 -1.24 -12.32
N LEU A 294 -12.49 -2.57 -12.33
CA LEU A 294 -12.54 -3.37 -11.10
C LEU A 294 -11.32 -3.06 -10.21
N THR A 295 -10.10 -3.10 -10.77
CA THR A 295 -8.87 -2.79 -10.03
C THR A 295 -8.89 -1.39 -9.44
N SER A 296 -9.29 -0.36 -10.22
CA SER A 296 -9.35 1.01 -9.70
C SER A 296 -10.36 1.16 -8.56
N THR A 297 -11.50 0.48 -8.64
CA THR A 297 -12.54 0.49 -7.60
C THR A 297 -12.05 -0.21 -6.33
N LEU A 298 -11.48 -1.40 -6.47
CA LEU A 298 -10.95 -2.15 -5.32
C LEU A 298 -9.78 -1.42 -4.67
N SER A 299 -8.83 -0.88 -5.44
CA SER A 299 -7.72 -0.07 -4.91
C SER A 299 -8.21 1.19 -4.21
N TYR A 300 -9.32 1.79 -4.69
CA TYR A 300 -9.91 2.94 -4.03
C TYR A 300 -10.46 2.56 -2.65
N PHE A 301 -11.29 1.53 -2.52
CA PHE A 301 -11.86 1.18 -1.21
C PHE A 301 -10.83 0.59 -0.23
N PHE A 302 -9.94 -0.27 -0.71
CA PHE A 302 -8.92 -0.93 0.11
C PHE A 302 -7.58 -0.18 0.06
N LEU A 303 -7.56 1.10 0.47
CA LEU A 303 -6.30 1.86 0.53
C LEU A 303 -5.40 1.33 1.66
N LEU A 304 -4.13 1.08 1.32
CA LEU A 304 -3.14 0.50 2.23
C LEU A 304 -3.08 1.16 3.63
N PRO A 305 -3.00 2.51 3.79
CA PRO A 305 -2.86 3.09 5.12
C PRO A 305 -4.13 2.98 5.98
N ASN A 306 -5.29 2.75 5.36
CA ASN A 306 -6.58 2.85 6.04
C ASN A 306 -6.78 1.73 7.09
N ILE A 307 -6.06 0.61 6.97
CA ILE A 307 -6.09 -0.51 7.91
C ILE A 307 -5.58 -0.15 9.32
N VAL A 308 -4.63 0.78 9.42
CA VAL A 308 -4.06 1.24 10.70
C VAL A 308 -4.45 2.66 11.08
N PHE A 309 -5.09 3.39 10.16
CA PHE A 309 -5.63 4.73 10.39
C PHE A 309 -7.15 4.74 10.19
N PRO A 310 -7.94 4.47 11.25
CA PRO A 310 -9.40 4.58 11.19
C PRO A 310 -9.89 6.02 10.97
N PHE A 311 -9.09 7.02 11.36
CA PHE A 311 -9.37 8.41 11.00
C PHE A 311 -8.59 8.77 9.73
N PHE A 312 -9.30 8.79 8.60
CA PHE A 312 -8.71 8.80 7.26
C PHE A 312 -9.26 9.97 6.43
N PRO A 313 -8.43 10.66 5.63
CA PRO A 313 -8.91 11.73 4.74
C PRO A 313 -9.92 11.19 3.73
N VAL A 314 -11.06 11.86 3.57
CA VAL A 314 -12.11 11.42 2.64
C VAL A 314 -11.68 11.70 1.20
N VAL A 315 -10.86 10.80 0.64
CA VAL A 315 -10.33 10.93 -0.72
C VAL A 315 -11.45 10.72 -1.74
N ASP A 316 -11.61 11.68 -2.64
CA ASP A 316 -12.55 11.63 -3.73
C ASP A 316 -12.17 10.60 -4.81
N TYR A 317 -13.14 9.85 -5.37
CA TYR A 317 -12.86 8.79 -6.37
C TYR A 317 -12.34 9.36 -7.68
N SER A 318 -12.95 10.43 -8.18
CA SER A 318 -12.49 11.09 -9.41
C SER A 318 -11.06 11.63 -9.25
N THR A 319 -10.74 12.21 -8.10
CA THR A 319 -9.40 12.71 -7.77
C THR A 319 -8.40 11.57 -7.68
N PHE A 320 -8.73 10.52 -6.91
CA PHE A 320 -7.90 9.31 -6.77
C PHE A 320 -7.45 8.73 -8.12
N ARG A 321 -8.36 8.68 -9.09
CA ARG A 321 -8.05 8.18 -10.44
C ARG A 321 -7.24 9.16 -11.27
N ARG A 322 -7.63 10.43 -11.26
CA ARG A 322 -7.02 11.46 -12.10
C ARG A 322 -5.57 11.71 -11.69
N THR A 323 -5.25 11.63 -10.40
CA THR A 323 -3.92 11.91 -9.86
C THR A 323 -3.01 10.68 -9.81
N TYR A 324 -3.39 9.56 -10.44
CA TYR A 324 -2.54 8.38 -10.48
C TYR A 324 -1.50 8.51 -11.60
N TYR A 325 -0.24 8.75 -11.22
CA TYR A 325 0.88 9.02 -12.14
C TYR A 325 0.58 10.14 -13.16
N ASP A 326 0.03 11.25 -12.68
CA ASP A 326 -0.28 12.44 -13.48
C ASP A 326 0.90 13.44 -13.63
N ASP A 327 2.04 13.13 -13.02
CA ASP A 327 3.28 13.90 -13.04
C ASP A 327 4.50 12.95 -13.03
N ASP A 328 5.72 13.48 -13.10
CA ASP A 328 6.96 12.72 -13.00
C ASP A 328 6.99 11.87 -11.71
N GLN A 329 7.28 10.58 -11.85
CA GLN A 329 7.23 9.64 -10.74
C GLN A 329 8.14 10.02 -9.57
N HIS A 330 9.35 10.52 -9.82
CA HIS A 330 10.29 10.88 -8.76
C HIS A 330 9.85 12.16 -8.04
N SER A 331 9.23 13.10 -8.77
CA SER A 331 8.56 14.27 -8.19
C SER A 331 7.44 13.85 -7.23
N ILE A 332 6.54 12.95 -7.67
CA ILE A 332 5.44 12.42 -6.84
C ILE A 332 6.00 11.77 -5.57
N TYR A 333 6.99 10.90 -5.69
CA TYR A 333 7.59 10.20 -4.54
C TYR A 333 8.27 11.18 -3.57
N GLN A 334 9.02 12.17 -4.07
CA GLN A 334 9.68 13.17 -3.25
C GLN A 334 8.67 14.06 -2.51
N LYS A 335 7.59 14.46 -3.17
CA LYS A 335 6.45 15.15 -2.54
C LYS A 335 5.82 14.29 -1.45
N GLY A 336 5.67 12.99 -1.70
CA GLY A 336 5.23 12.01 -0.71
C GLY A 336 6.10 12.00 0.55
N LEU A 337 7.42 11.92 0.39
CA LEU A 337 8.36 11.97 1.51
C LEU A 337 8.33 13.29 2.28
N GLN A 338 8.17 14.42 1.58
CA GLN A 338 8.01 15.72 2.23
C GLN A 338 6.75 15.76 3.10
N TRP A 339 5.63 15.21 2.61
CA TRP A 339 4.42 15.06 3.41
C TRP A 339 4.65 14.16 4.62
N MET A 340 5.24 12.98 4.43
CA MET A 340 5.50 12.07 5.55
C MET A 340 6.43 12.72 6.59
N PHE A 341 7.47 13.44 6.16
CA PHE A 341 8.37 14.17 7.05
C PHE A 341 7.62 15.23 7.87
N ARG A 342 6.79 16.07 7.21
CA ARG A 342 5.91 17.02 7.91
C ARG A 342 4.99 16.32 8.91
N GLY A 343 4.43 15.17 8.52
CA GLY A 343 3.60 14.34 9.38
C GLY A 343 4.33 13.88 10.63
N VAL A 344 5.55 13.35 10.49
CA VAL A 344 6.42 12.95 11.61
C VAL A 344 6.69 14.13 12.54
N ILE A 345 7.05 15.30 12.01
CA ILE A 345 7.29 16.50 12.82
C ILE A 345 6.02 16.89 13.58
N HIS A 346 4.85 16.91 12.94
CA HIS A 346 3.58 17.21 13.60
C HIS A 346 3.28 16.23 14.73
N LEU A 347 3.53 14.94 14.55
CA LEU A 347 3.30 13.93 15.59
C LEU A 347 4.28 14.06 16.77
N LEU A 348 5.53 14.41 16.52
CA LEU A 348 6.51 14.68 17.57
C LEU A 348 6.13 15.94 18.37
N LEU A 349 5.74 17.01 17.68
CA LEU A 349 5.26 18.23 18.32
C LEU A 349 3.96 17.99 19.09
N TYR A 350 3.02 17.22 18.55
CA TYR A 350 1.82 16.78 19.25
C TYR A 350 2.17 16.10 20.57
N ARG A 351 3.13 15.18 20.58
CA ARG A 351 3.54 14.49 21.81
C ARG A 351 4.14 15.45 22.83
N PHE A 352 4.95 16.41 22.38
CA PHE A 352 5.48 17.44 23.23
C PHE A 352 4.36 18.29 23.86
N VAL A 353 3.41 18.75 23.04
CA VAL A 353 2.24 19.51 23.51
C VAL A 353 1.42 18.68 24.51
N ASN A 354 1.08 17.45 24.15
CA ASN A 354 0.23 16.58 24.96
C ASN A 354 0.86 16.21 26.31
N TYR A 355 2.19 16.01 26.35
CA TYR A 355 2.86 15.58 27.58
C TYR A 355 3.29 16.76 28.46
N TYR A 356 3.76 17.86 27.86
CA TYR A 356 4.35 18.97 28.63
C TYR A 356 3.45 20.21 28.71
N LEU A 357 2.54 20.44 27.76
CA LEU A 357 1.79 21.69 27.67
C LEU A 357 0.29 21.54 27.96
N ALA A 358 -0.31 20.38 27.67
CA ALA A 358 -1.72 20.14 27.96
C ALA A 358 -1.98 20.14 29.47
N ILE A 359 -3.07 20.77 29.88
CA ILE A 359 -3.55 20.83 31.27
C ILE A 359 -5.03 20.46 31.30
N ALA A 360 -5.48 19.83 32.41
CA ALA A 360 -6.88 19.48 32.57
C ALA A 360 -7.73 20.74 32.81
N PRO A 361 -9.02 20.75 32.43
CA PRO A 361 -9.90 21.88 32.66
C PRO A 361 -10.01 22.25 34.16
N GLU A 362 -10.01 21.25 35.05
CA GLU A 362 -10.05 21.47 36.50
C GLU A 362 -8.79 22.13 37.08
N ASP A 363 -7.65 22.03 36.40
CA ASP A 363 -6.39 22.63 36.83
C ASP A 363 -6.25 24.10 36.39
N VAL A 364 -7.23 24.64 35.66
CA VAL A 364 -7.22 26.02 35.17
C VAL A 364 -7.72 26.97 36.26
N THR A 365 -6.79 27.58 36.98
CA THR A 365 -7.07 28.46 38.13
C THR A 365 -6.79 29.95 37.84
N ASN A 366 -6.01 30.25 36.80
CA ASN A 366 -5.60 31.61 36.46
C ASN A 366 -5.56 31.89 34.95
N THR A 367 -5.40 33.17 34.57
CA THR A 367 -5.40 33.61 33.18
C THR A 367 -4.27 32.99 32.34
N SER A 368 -3.08 32.80 32.90
CA SER A 368 -1.97 32.16 32.18
C SER A 368 -2.26 30.70 31.86
N GLU A 369 -2.86 29.97 32.81
CA GLU A 369 -3.32 28.60 32.60
C GLU A 369 -4.44 28.56 31.56
N LEU A 370 -5.39 29.51 31.59
CA LEU A 370 -6.44 29.58 30.57
C LEU A 370 -5.85 29.76 29.16
N VAL A 371 -4.89 30.67 28.98
CA VAL A 371 -4.21 30.87 27.68
C VAL A 371 -3.47 29.60 27.25
N ARG A 372 -2.72 28.98 28.17
CA ARG A 372 -2.04 27.71 27.92
C ARG A 372 -3.03 26.61 27.52
N TYR A 373 -4.14 26.48 28.23
CA TYR A 373 -5.20 25.50 27.96
C TYR A 373 -5.74 25.66 26.53
N ILE A 374 -6.09 26.89 26.13
CA ILE A 374 -6.64 27.16 24.79
C ILE A 374 -5.62 26.83 23.70
N ILE A 375 -4.38 27.32 23.83
CA ILE A 375 -3.32 27.10 22.82
C ILE A 375 -2.98 25.62 22.74
N ALA A 376 -2.78 24.95 23.88
CA ALA A 376 -2.44 23.54 23.92
C ALA A 376 -3.54 22.68 23.29
N ASN A 377 -4.81 22.90 23.64
CA ASN A 377 -5.93 22.15 23.06
C ASN A 377 -6.04 22.33 21.55
N PHE A 378 -5.87 23.56 21.05
CA PHE A 378 -5.84 23.77 19.60
C PHE A 378 -4.63 23.08 18.95
N ALA A 379 -3.47 23.12 19.60
CA ALA A 379 -2.26 22.46 19.14
C ALA A 379 -2.34 20.92 19.18
N LEU A 380 -3.20 20.31 19.99
CA LEU A 380 -3.44 18.85 19.96
C LEU A 380 -3.96 18.37 18.60
N TYR A 381 -4.56 19.25 17.79
CA TYR A 381 -4.95 18.96 16.42
C TYR A 381 -3.76 18.55 15.51
N LEU A 382 -2.52 18.87 15.90
CA LEU A 382 -1.31 18.38 15.25
C LEU A 382 -1.31 16.85 15.07
N ARG A 383 -1.96 16.09 15.96
CA ARG A 383 -2.12 14.64 15.80
C ARG A 383 -2.84 14.28 14.49
N ILE A 384 -4.02 14.88 14.29
CA ILE A 384 -4.85 14.64 13.11
C ILE A 384 -4.12 15.08 11.85
N SER A 385 -3.57 16.30 11.87
CA SER A 385 -2.79 16.82 10.76
C SER A 385 -1.59 15.93 10.44
N GLY A 386 -0.87 15.45 11.46
CA GLY A 386 0.28 14.56 11.31
C GLY A 386 -0.08 13.22 10.67
N GLN A 387 -1.16 12.58 11.15
CA GLN A 387 -1.68 11.33 10.57
C GLN A 387 -2.06 11.50 9.10
N PHE A 388 -2.76 12.58 8.75
CA PHE A 388 -3.22 12.82 7.37
C PHE A 388 -2.04 13.03 6.41
N HIS A 389 -1.02 13.76 6.84
CA HIS A 389 0.21 13.91 6.06
C HIS A 389 0.95 12.58 5.85
N LEU A 390 1.01 11.71 6.86
CA LEU A 390 1.58 10.36 6.70
C LEU A 390 0.79 9.52 5.72
N ILE A 391 -0.54 9.51 5.83
CA ILE A 391 -1.44 8.75 4.95
C ILE A 391 -1.26 9.17 3.50
N ILE A 392 -1.39 10.47 3.22
CA ILE A 392 -1.26 11.00 1.85
C ILE A 392 0.15 10.81 1.32
N GLY A 393 1.18 11.03 2.14
CA GLY A 393 2.56 10.83 1.76
C GLY A 393 2.89 9.37 1.42
N LEU A 394 2.31 8.40 2.14
CA LEU A 394 2.43 6.98 1.82
C LEU A 394 1.79 6.66 0.46
N LEU A 395 0.60 7.19 0.17
CA LEU A 395 -0.06 6.98 -1.11
C LEU A 395 0.73 7.56 -2.30
N HIS A 396 1.45 8.66 -2.11
CA HIS A 396 2.34 9.20 -3.13
C HIS A 396 3.45 8.21 -3.53
N LEU A 397 3.98 7.42 -2.58
CA LEU A 397 4.98 6.38 -2.90
C LEU A 397 4.45 5.33 -3.89
N PHE A 398 3.13 5.14 -3.95
CA PHE A 398 2.47 4.26 -4.90
C PHE A 398 1.89 4.98 -6.12
N GLY A 399 2.28 6.24 -6.35
CA GLY A 399 1.94 7.01 -7.55
C GLY A 399 0.70 7.87 -7.45
N PHE A 400 0.02 7.94 -6.29
CA PHE A 400 -1.15 8.81 -6.11
C PHE A 400 -0.71 10.23 -5.70
N ASN A 401 -0.66 11.16 -6.65
CA ASN A 401 -0.28 12.57 -6.47
C ASN A 401 -1.40 13.41 -5.83
N LEU A 402 -1.87 12.98 -4.66
CA LEU A 402 -3.01 13.57 -3.99
C LEU A 402 -2.71 15.01 -3.49
N PRO A 403 -3.73 15.88 -3.39
CA PRO A 403 -3.54 17.25 -2.91
C PRO A 403 -3.19 17.32 -1.42
N GLU A 404 -2.78 18.51 -0.98
CA GLU A 404 -2.47 18.76 0.43
C GLU A 404 -3.68 18.54 1.34
N THR A 405 -3.41 18.15 2.59
CA THR A 405 -4.47 17.87 3.58
C THR A 405 -4.83 19.08 4.42
N HIS A 406 -3.83 19.94 4.65
CA HIS A 406 -3.87 21.08 5.55
C HIS A 406 -3.00 22.20 4.97
N HIS A 407 -3.42 23.46 5.14
CA HIS A 407 -2.71 24.60 4.59
C HIS A 407 -2.52 25.73 5.62
N LEU A 408 -1.43 25.68 6.40
CA LEU A 408 -1.06 26.71 7.38
C LEU A 408 -2.21 27.13 8.32
N TYR A 409 -2.99 26.15 8.80
CA TYR A 409 -4.23 26.39 9.56
C TYR A 409 -4.04 27.10 10.91
N PHE A 410 -2.84 27.05 11.51
CA PHE A 410 -2.53 27.84 12.71
C PHE A 410 -2.49 29.35 12.45
N LEU A 411 -2.32 29.77 11.20
CA LEU A 411 -2.26 31.18 10.79
C LEU A 411 -3.61 31.69 10.26
N ALA A 412 -4.69 30.96 10.50
CA ALA A 412 -6.01 31.37 10.05
C ALA A 412 -6.47 32.65 10.75
N SER A 413 -6.95 33.60 9.96
CA SER A 413 -7.40 34.93 10.44
C SER A 413 -8.86 34.97 10.90
N SER A 414 -9.64 33.93 10.55
CA SER A 414 -11.07 33.80 10.89
C SER A 414 -11.49 32.33 10.85
N PHE A 415 -12.69 32.02 11.36
CA PHE A 415 -13.25 30.67 11.29
C PHE A 415 -13.43 30.18 9.84
N THR A 416 -13.89 31.05 8.93
CA THR A 416 -14.05 30.70 7.51
C THR A 416 -12.71 30.41 6.85
N ASP A 417 -11.67 31.17 7.19
CA ASP A 417 -10.30 30.92 6.72
C ASP A 417 -9.74 29.61 7.29
N LEU A 418 -10.02 29.32 8.57
CA LEU A 418 -9.66 28.06 9.22
C LEU A 418 -10.32 26.88 8.50
N TRP A 419 -11.63 26.94 8.25
CA TRP A 419 -12.40 25.89 7.56
C TRP A 419 -11.87 25.58 6.15
N ARG A 420 -11.34 26.58 5.44
CA ARG A 420 -10.73 26.38 4.11
C ARG A 420 -9.38 25.67 4.17
N ARG A 421 -8.67 25.78 5.30
CA ARG A 421 -7.27 25.35 5.49
C ARG A 421 -7.14 24.06 6.30
N ILE A 422 -8.12 23.74 7.14
CA ILE A 422 -8.12 22.57 8.01
C ILE A 422 -8.92 21.44 7.36
N ASN A 423 -8.38 20.22 7.34
CA ASN A 423 -9.03 19.03 6.77
C ASN A 423 -9.70 19.29 5.39
N ILE A 424 -8.88 19.64 4.39
CA ILE A 424 -9.34 20.05 3.06
C ILE A 424 -10.21 18.98 2.40
N TYR A 425 -9.87 17.70 2.60
CA TYR A 425 -10.63 16.55 2.09
C TYR A 425 -12.08 16.50 2.63
N TRP A 426 -12.27 16.77 3.93
CA TRP A 426 -13.60 16.82 4.51
C TRP A 426 -14.42 17.99 3.96
N LYS A 427 -13.79 19.17 3.87
CA LYS A 427 -14.42 20.36 3.29
C LYS A 427 -14.82 20.13 1.83
N ASP A 428 -13.96 19.53 1.01
CA ASP A 428 -14.25 19.23 -0.40
C ASP A 428 -15.37 18.19 -0.53
N PHE A 429 -15.40 17.18 0.34
CA PHE A 429 -16.50 16.21 0.40
C PHE A 429 -17.85 16.89 0.67
N MET A 430 -17.93 17.73 1.72
CA MET A 430 -19.15 18.43 2.12
C MET A 430 -19.68 19.43 1.09
N LEU A 431 -18.82 19.90 0.18
CA LEU A 431 -19.21 20.81 -0.90
C LEU A 431 -19.63 20.05 -2.18
N LYS A 432 -19.26 18.78 -2.31
CA LYS A 432 -19.50 17.96 -3.51
C LYS A 432 -20.83 17.22 -3.47
N VAL A 433 -21.17 16.65 -2.32
CA VAL A 433 -22.40 15.87 -2.07
C VAL A 433 -23.41 16.76 -1.38
#